data_AF-L0K6T3-F1
#
_entry.id   AF-L0K6T3-F1
#
_cell.length_a   1.000
_cell.length_b   1.000
_cell.length_c   1.000
_cell.angle_alpha   90.00
_cell.angle_beta   90.00
_cell.angle_gamma   90.00
#
_symmetry.space_group_name_H-M   'P 1'
#
loop_
_entity.id
_entity.type
_entity.pdbx_description
1 polymer ?
#
loop_
_entity_poly.entity_id
_entity_poly.type
_entity_poly.pdbx_seq_one_letter_code
_entity_poly.pdbx_strand_id
1 'polypeptide(L)'
;MLKKYNKFIILLLIIAVSYSWVWVETYNRTQRFYDQAMANFEQGDYIKALKGERVLNKDNSGYIFKGGFQQIIKSWKSSSAFPKPSLYITAKKKVSRIINQKMNIAMGQRAFKTYFRMNNKYLPQILMRVGDLYAQKGQIEKAKESYQMVTDIFTLQQKIVNKAEEKLQQLKENK
;
A
#
# COMPACT_ATOMS: atom_id res chain seq x y z
N MET A 1 -28.67 43.62 2.61
CA MET A 1 -27.45 42.79 2.79
C MET A 1 -27.70 41.39 3.35
N LEU A 2 -28.70 41.15 4.22
CA LEU A 2 -29.00 39.80 4.77
C LEU A 2 -29.24 38.68 3.73
N LYS A 3 -29.94 38.94 2.62
CA LYS A 3 -30.24 37.93 1.59
C LYS A 3 -28.99 37.34 0.88
N LYS A 4 -27.87 38.08 0.86
CA LYS A 4 -26.62 37.64 0.22
C LYS A 4 -25.89 36.62 1.10
N TYR A 5 -25.86 36.84 2.42
CA TYR A 5 -25.27 35.91 3.39
C TYR A 5 -26.01 34.57 3.43
N ASN A 6 -27.34 34.57 3.29
CA ASN A 6 -28.13 33.32 3.26
C ASN A 6 -27.73 32.39 2.10
N LYS A 7 -27.42 32.94 0.91
CA LYS A 7 -26.98 32.12 -0.23
C LYS A 7 -25.61 31.47 -0.01
N PHE A 8 -24.67 32.21 0.58
CA PHE A 8 -23.34 31.67 0.92
C PHE A 8 -23.41 30.61 2.00
N ILE A 9 -24.25 30.80 3.02
CA ILE A 9 -24.47 29.80 4.08
C ILE A 9 -25.06 28.53 3.49
N ILE A 10 -26.07 28.63 2.62
CA ILE A 10 -26.66 27.47 1.95
C ILE A 10 -25.61 26.72 1.13
N LEU A 11 -24.76 27.43 0.38
CA LEU A 11 -23.68 26.81 -0.40
C LEU A 11 -22.68 26.07 0.52
N LEU A 12 -22.25 26.70 1.61
CA LEU A 12 -21.34 26.07 2.58
C LEU A 12 -21.96 24.83 3.22
N LEU A 13 -23.25 24.86 3.55
CA LEU A 13 -23.97 23.71 4.08
C LEU A 13 -24.01 22.55 3.08
N ILE A 14 -24.29 22.83 1.80
CA ILE A 14 -24.30 21.80 0.75
C ILE A 14 -22.92 21.15 0.62
N ILE A 15 -21.84 21.96 0.64
CA ILE A 15 -20.46 21.46 0.58
C ILE A 15 -20.17 20.61 1.83
N ALA A 16 -20.53 21.07 3.02
CA ALA A 16 -20.28 20.36 4.28
C ALA A 16 -21.03 19.02 4.34
N VAL A 17 -22.30 18.98 3.93
CA VAL A 17 -23.10 17.76 3.89
C VAL A 17 -22.53 16.77 2.87
N SER A 18 -22.22 17.25 1.66
CA SER A 18 -21.65 16.40 0.61
C SER A 18 -20.29 15.82 1.01
N TYR A 19 -19.46 16.65 1.64
CA TYR A 19 -18.18 16.23 2.17
C TYR A 19 -18.34 15.17 3.26
N SER A 20 -19.23 15.41 4.23
CA SER A 20 -19.50 14.49 5.33
C SER A 20 -20.03 13.15 4.83
N TRP A 21 -20.92 13.17 3.84
CA TRP A 21 -21.44 11.97 3.19
C TRP A 21 -20.33 11.12 2.54
N VAL A 22 -19.50 11.75 1.70
CA VAL A 22 -18.37 11.06 1.05
C VAL A 22 -17.37 10.54 2.07
N TRP A 23 -17.12 11.31 3.13
CA TRP A 23 -16.23 10.90 4.22
C TRP A 23 -16.75 9.63 4.92
N VAL A 24 -18.03 9.59 5.29
CA VAL A 24 -18.66 8.43 5.96
C VAL A 24 -18.69 7.21 5.07
N GLU A 25 -19.07 7.36 3.80
CA GLU A 25 -19.06 6.25 2.83
C GLU A 25 -17.65 5.70 2.62
N THR A 26 -16.65 6.58 2.53
CA THR A 26 -15.25 6.17 2.44
C THR A 26 -14.80 5.45 3.69
N TYR A 27 -15.17 5.94 4.87
CA TYR A 27 -14.87 5.30 6.15
C TYR A 27 -15.44 3.88 6.22
N ASN A 28 -16.74 3.72 5.96
CA ASN A 28 -17.43 2.43 5.95
C ASN A 28 -16.78 1.44 4.96
N ARG A 29 -16.41 1.92 3.77
CA ARG A 29 -15.70 1.10 2.78
C ARG A 29 -14.32 0.67 3.28
N THR A 30 -13.57 1.59 3.88
CA THR A 30 -12.24 1.25 4.41
C THR A 30 -12.29 0.33 5.62
N GLN A 31 -13.35 0.39 6.44
CA GLN A 31 -13.59 -0.56 7.52
C GLN A 31 -13.74 -1.98 6.95
N ARG A 32 -14.59 -2.17 5.93
CA ARG A 32 -14.73 -3.47 5.25
C ARG A 32 -13.40 -3.98 4.67
N PHE A 33 -12.61 -3.10 4.05
CA PHE A 33 -11.28 -3.47 3.57
C PHE A 33 -10.32 -3.86 4.70
N TYR A 34 -10.46 -3.24 5.86
CA TYR A 34 -9.65 -3.58 7.03
C TYR A 34 -9.98 -4.99 7.53
N ASP A 35 -11.25 -5.32 7.67
CA ASP A 35 -11.69 -6.64 8.12
C ASP A 35 -11.21 -7.73 7.16
N GLN A 36 -11.35 -7.50 5.84
CA GLN A 36 -10.85 -8.39 4.80
C GLN A 36 -9.33 -8.54 4.81
N ALA A 37 -8.59 -7.43 5.00
CA ALA A 37 -7.14 -7.45 5.10
C ALA A 37 -6.66 -8.18 6.37
N MET A 38 -7.36 -7.98 7.49
CA MET A 38 -7.06 -8.63 8.76
C MET A 38 -7.33 -10.13 8.72
N ALA A 39 -8.42 -10.58 8.12
CA ALA A 39 -8.69 -12.01 7.92
C ALA A 39 -7.54 -12.70 7.15
N ASN A 40 -7.07 -12.08 6.07
CA ASN A 40 -5.90 -12.59 5.34
C ASN A 40 -4.61 -12.53 6.17
N PHE A 41 -4.42 -11.46 6.95
CA PHE A 41 -3.24 -11.29 7.80
C PHE A 41 -3.16 -12.36 8.89
N GLU A 42 -4.30 -12.69 9.51
CA GLU A 42 -4.42 -13.71 10.56
C GLU A 42 -4.23 -15.12 10.01
N GLN A 43 -4.67 -15.38 8.78
CA GLN A 43 -4.41 -16.63 8.04
C GLN A 43 -2.96 -16.74 7.54
N GLY A 44 -2.13 -15.71 7.73
CA GLY A 44 -0.74 -15.69 7.26
C GLY A 44 -0.57 -15.38 5.77
N ASP A 45 -1.66 -15.08 5.04
CA ASP A 45 -1.57 -14.61 3.65
C ASP A 45 -1.30 -13.09 3.61
N TYR A 46 -0.06 -12.74 3.97
CA TYR A 46 0.37 -11.36 4.08
C TYR A 46 0.35 -10.60 2.74
N ILE A 47 0.44 -11.32 1.62
CA ILE A 47 0.44 -10.71 0.29
C ILE A 47 -0.99 -10.27 -0.07
N LYS A 48 -1.98 -11.13 0.17
CA LYS A 48 -3.40 -10.75 0.06
C LYS A 48 -3.78 -9.67 1.07
N ALA A 49 -3.32 -9.77 2.32
CA ALA A 49 -3.56 -8.73 3.33
C ALA A 49 -3.03 -7.35 2.89
N LEU A 50 -1.88 -7.33 2.21
CA LEU A 50 -1.28 -6.10 1.70
C LEU A 50 -2.05 -5.52 0.50
N LYS A 51 -2.38 -6.36 -0.49
CA LYS A 51 -2.83 -5.92 -1.83
C LYS A 51 -4.32 -6.06 -2.08
N GLY A 52 -4.99 -6.94 -1.35
CA GLY A 52 -6.30 -7.47 -1.67
C GLY A 52 -6.25 -8.63 -2.67
N GLU A 53 -7.41 -9.19 -2.97
CA GLU A 53 -7.57 -10.29 -3.93
C GLU A 53 -8.85 -10.11 -4.75
N ARG A 54 -8.88 -10.70 -5.96
CA ARG A 54 -10.12 -10.89 -6.72
C ARG A 54 -10.60 -12.31 -6.46
N VAL A 55 -11.85 -12.45 -6.06
CA VAL A 55 -12.47 -13.74 -5.73
C VAL A 55 -13.71 -13.89 -6.60
N LEU A 56 -13.92 -15.08 -7.15
CA LEU A 56 -15.16 -15.40 -7.85
C LEU A 56 -16.33 -15.30 -6.88
N ASN A 57 -17.42 -14.67 -7.32
CA ASN A 57 -18.63 -14.54 -6.54
C ASN A 57 -19.28 -15.91 -6.36
N LYS A 58 -19.96 -16.14 -5.22
CA LYS A 58 -20.52 -17.47 -4.88
C LYS A 58 -21.60 -17.94 -5.86
N ASP A 59 -22.25 -16.99 -6.50
CA ASP A 59 -23.30 -17.17 -7.51
C ASP A 59 -22.73 -17.24 -8.95
N ASN A 60 -21.41 -17.30 -9.11
CA ASN A 60 -20.69 -17.25 -10.39
C ASN A 60 -21.00 -16.02 -11.27
N SER A 61 -21.59 -14.95 -10.71
CA SER A 61 -21.93 -13.73 -11.46
C SER A 61 -20.72 -12.89 -11.88
N GLY A 62 -19.52 -13.25 -11.44
CA GLY A 62 -18.27 -12.56 -11.79
C GLY A 62 -17.29 -12.51 -10.64
N TYR A 63 -16.34 -11.57 -10.68
CA TYR A 63 -15.31 -11.41 -9.65
C TYR A 63 -15.59 -10.21 -8.76
N ILE A 64 -15.53 -10.42 -7.44
CA ILE A 64 -15.53 -9.34 -6.44
C ILE A 64 -14.11 -9.06 -5.96
N PHE A 65 -13.83 -7.79 -5.68
CA PHE A 65 -12.54 -7.39 -5.12
C PHE A 65 -12.64 -7.32 -3.59
N LYS A 66 -11.86 -8.14 -2.89
CA LYS A 66 -11.62 -8.03 -1.44
C LYS A 66 -10.40 -7.17 -1.21
N GLY A 67 -10.54 -6.13 -0.39
CA GLY A 67 -9.50 -5.14 -0.14
C GLY A 67 -8.37 -5.62 0.75
N GLY A 68 -7.23 -4.96 0.59
CA GLY A 68 -6.08 -5.04 1.47
C GLY A 68 -5.80 -3.68 2.15
N PHE A 69 -4.75 -3.64 2.97
CA PHE A 69 -4.33 -2.39 3.63
C PHE A 69 -3.95 -1.30 2.63
N GLN A 70 -3.50 -1.66 1.40
CA GLN A 70 -3.21 -0.69 0.35
C GLN A 70 -4.43 0.18 0.00
N GLN A 71 -5.63 -0.39 -0.06
CA GLN A 71 -6.83 0.34 -0.46
C GLN A 71 -7.22 1.37 0.59
N ILE A 72 -7.09 1.04 1.88
CA ILE A 72 -7.31 1.98 2.99
C ILE A 72 -6.36 3.17 2.87
N ILE A 73 -5.07 2.90 2.66
CA ILE A 73 -4.06 3.96 2.53
C ILE A 73 -4.31 4.80 1.28
N LYS A 74 -4.79 4.21 0.19
CA LYS A 74 -5.13 4.93 -1.04
C LYS A 74 -6.33 5.86 -0.83
N SER A 75 -7.39 5.39 -0.18
CA SER A 75 -8.61 6.17 0.07
C SER A 75 -8.34 7.44 0.87
N TRP A 76 -7.42 7.38 1.82
CA TRP A 76 -7.11 8.49 2.73
C TRP A 76 -5.78 9.21 2.40
N LYS A 77 -5.17 8.97 1.22
CA LYS A 77 -3.86 9.56 0.87
C LYS A 77 -3.93 11.07 0.66
N SER A 78 -5.05 11.57 0.14
CA SER A 78 -5.20 12.98 -0.23
C SER A 78 -5.01 13.92 0.97
N SER A 79 -4.46 15.11 0.72
CA SER A 79 -4.40 16.19 1.72
C SER A 79 -5.80 16.64 2.12
N SER A 80 -6.72 16.70 1.16
CA SER A 80 -8.12 17.09 1.36
C SER A 80 -8.95 16.03 2.10
N ALA A 81 -8.44 14.81 2.29
CA ALA A 81 -9.12 13.78 3.07
C ALA A 81 -8.85 13.99 4.57
N PHE A 82 -9.58 14.92 5.18
CA PHE A 82 -9.44 15.33 6.57
C PHE A 82 -10.78 15.32 7.33
N PRO A 83 -10.85 14.83 8.59
CA PRO A 83 -9.76 14.21 9.33
C PRO A 83 -9.44 12.82 8.78
N LYS A 84 -8.17 12.40 8.92
CA LYS A 84 -7.78 11.02 8.58
C LYS A 84 -8.19 10.11 9.73
N PRO A 85 -8.96 9.03 9.48
CA PRO A 85 -9.36 8.12 10.54
C PRO A 85 -8.15 7.35 11.09
N SER A 86 -8.25 6.88 12.34
CA SER A 86 -7.22 6.05 12.98
C SER A 86 -6.85 4.82 12.13
N LEU A 87 -7.84 4.27 11.41
CA LEU A 87 -7.69 3.16 10.48
C LEU A 87 -6.60 3.39 9.42
N TYR A 88 -6.43 4.62 8.94
CA TYR A 88 -5.38 4.98 7.99
C TYR A 88 -3.98 4.77 8.60
N ILE A 89 -3.79 5.21 9.84
CA ILE A 89 -2.53 5.07 10.56
C ILE A 89 -2.28 3.59 10.88
N THR A 90 -3.30 2.87 11.33
CA THR A 90 -3.22 1.43 11.61
C THR A 90 -2.86 0.63 10.36
N ALA A 91 -3.48 0.92 9.21
CA ALA A 91 -3.15 0.29 7.94
C ALA A 91 -1.70 0.53 7.55
N LYS A 92 -1.17 1.76 7.69
CA LYS A 92 0.27 2.03 7.46
C LYS A 92 1.18 1.19 8.35
N LYS A 93 0.84 1.07 9.64
CA LYS A 93 1.60 0.23 10.60
C LYS A 93 1.56 -1.24 10.18
N LYS A 94 0.39 -1.76 9.78
CA LYS A 94 0.23 -3.14 9.30
C LYS A 94 1.02 -3.42 8.04
N VAL A 95 1.01 -2.50 7.06
CA VAL A 95 1.86 -2.62 5.86
C VAL A 95 3.34 -2.66 6.22
N SER A 96 3.80 -1.77 7.09
CA SER A 96 5.19 -1.78 7.57
C SER A 96 5.54 -3.11 8.25
N ARG A 97 4.65 -3.63 9.09
CA ARG A 97 4.82 -4.93 9.75
C ARG A 97 4.90 -6.09 8.74
N ILE A 98 4.03 -6.10 7.74
CA ILE A 98 4.05 -7.11 6.67
C ILE A 98 5.42 -7.09 5.98
N ILE A 99 5.83 -5.94 5.44
CA ILE A 99 7.04 -5.83 4.64
C ILE A 99 8.28 -6.09 5.50
N ASN A 100 8.43 -5.41 6.64
CA ASN A 100 9.69 -5.42 7.36
C ASN A 100 9.85 -6.64 8.29
N GLN A 101 8.76 -7.20 8.82
CA GLN A 101 8.83 -8.22 9.87
C GLN A 101 8.33 -9.60 9.42
N LYS A 102 7.27 -9.66 8.60
CA LYS A 102 6.64 -10.94 8.21
C LYS A 102 7.10 -11.47 6.86
N MET A 103 7.55 -10.58 5.97
CA MET A 103 7.96 -10.96 4.63
C MET A 103 9.24 -11.77 4.64
N ASN A 104 9.22 -12.89 3.93
CA ASN A 104 10.41 -13.64 3.56
C ASN A 104 10.69 -13.50 2.06
N ILE A 105 11.83 -14.03 1.61
CA ILE A 105 12.28 -13.96 0.21
C ILE A 105 11.23 -14.53 -0.76
N ALA A 106 10.72 -15.74 -0.48
CA ALA A 106 9.75 -16.41 -1.35
C ALA A 106 8.44 -15.63 -1.47
N MET A 107 7.96 -15.04 -0.37
CA MET A 107 6.78 -14.17 -0.37
C MET A 107 7.02 -12.89 -1.21
N GLY A 108 8.18 -12.26 -1.07
CA GLY A 108 8.53 -11.07 -1.83
C GLY A 108 8.65 -11.33 -3.34
N GLN A 109 9.29 -12.45 -3.72
CA GLN A 109 9.36 -12.89 -5.12
C GLN A 109 7.98 -13.21 -5.70
N ARG A 110 7.12 -13.90 -4.92
CA ARG A 110 5.72 -14.15 -5.31
C ARG A 110 4.98 -12.83 -5.52
N ALA A 111 5.11 -11.89 -4.60
CA ALA A 111 4.48 -10.58 -4.72
C ALA A 111 4.95 -9.83 -5.98
N PHE A 112 6.24 -9.88 -6.30
CA PHE A 112 6.77 -9.33 -7.53
C PHE A 112 6.16 -10.00 -8.75
N LYS A 113 6.22 -11.33 -8.86
CA LYS A 113 5.63 -12.07 -9.99
C LYS A 113 4.14 -11.78 -10.18
N THR A 114 3.37 -11.78 -9.09
CA THR A 114 1.91 -11.58 -9.15
C THR A 114 1.56 -10.16 -9.54
N TYR A 115 2.27 -9.17 -9.00
CA TYR A 115 1.81 -7.80 -9.12
C TYR A 115 2.58 -6.96 -10.10
N PHE A 116 3.82 -7.26 -10.50
CA PHE A 116 4.70 -6.38 -11.29
C PHE A 116 4.01 -5.60 -12.42
N ARG A 117 3.07 -6.23 -13.14
CA ARG A 117 2.28 -5.61 -14.24
C ARG A 117 1.10 -4.72 -13.81
N MET A 118 0.92 -4.49 -12.51
CA MET A 118 -0.19 -3.74 -11.91
C MET A 118 0.32 -2.47 -11.22
N ASN A 119 -0.58 -1.56 -10.85
CA ASN A 119 -0.23 -0.39 -10.04
C ASN A 119 0.26 -0.81 -8.64
N ASN A 120 1.56 -0.63 -8.37
CA ASN A 120 2.23 -1.15 -7.18
C ASN A 120 3.06 -0.14 -6.42
N LYS A 121 2.37 0.59 -5.55
CA LYS A 121 3.01 1.49 -4.58
C LYS A 121 4.07 0.81 -3.70
N TYR A 122 3.86 -0.47 -3.34
CA TYR A 122 4.70 -1.17 -2.37
C TYR A 122 5.78 -2.08 -2.95
N LEU A 123 5.75 -2.34 -4.25
CA LEU A 123 6.66 -3.30 -4.87
C LEU A 123 8.15 -2.90 -4.75
N PRO A 124 8.53 -1.62 -4.88
CA PRO A 124 9.91 -1.21 -4.63
C PRO A 124 10.35 -1.52 -3.19
N GLN A 125 9.50 -1.27 -2.18
CA GLN A 125 9.84 -1.57 -0.79
C GLN A 125 9.95 -3.07 -0.53
N ILE A 126 9.13 -3.88 -1.21
CA ILE A 126 9.22 -5.34 -1.17
C ILE A 126 10.55 -5.82 -1.75
N LEU A 127 10.98 -5.31 -2.90
CA LEU A 127 12.26 -5.66 -3.51
C LEU A 127 13.44 -5.23 -2.64
N MET A 128 13.40 -4.02 -2.08
CA MET A 128 14.40 -3.58 -1.10
C MET A 128 14.50 -4.56 0.07
N ARG A 129 13.37 -5.00 0.62
CA ARG A 129 13.36 -5.98 1.71
C ARG A 129 13.93 -7.33 1.27
N VAL A 130 13.59 -7.80 0.08
CA VAL A 130 14.12 -9.05 -0.47
C VAL A 130 15.65 -8.96 -0.63
N GLY A 131 16.16 -7.82 -1.13
CA GLY A 131 17.59 -7.55 -1.19
C GLY A 131 18.25 -7.57 0.19
N ASP A 132 17.65 -6.90 1.19
CA ASP A 132 18.15 -6.91 2.57
C ASP A 132 18.20 -8.34 3.12
N LEU A 133 17.19 -9.16 2.86
CA LEU A 133 17.14 -10.57 3.28
C LEU A 133 18.18 -11.44 2.58
N TYR A 134 18.48 -11.20 1.30
CA TYR A 134 19.55 -11.89 0.60
C TYR A 134 20.92 -11.51 1.16
N ALA A 135 21.16 -10.23 1.39
CA ALA A 135 22.40 -9.74 1.99
C ALA A 135 22.64 -10.34 3.38
N GLN A 136 21.59 -10.38 4.23
CA GLN A 136 21.64 -11.01 5.56
C GLN A 136 21.99 -12.50 5.50
N LYS A 137 21.68 -13.18 4.39
CA LYS A 137 22.03 -14.60 4.15
C LYS A 137 23.36 -14.80 3.42
N GLY A 138 24.15 -13.74 3.21
CA GLY A 138 25.40 -13.79 2.46
C GLY A 138 25.23 -14.00 0.95
N GLN A 139 24.00 -13.94 0.42
CA GLN A 139 23.72 -14.13 -1.01
C GLN A 139 23.87 -12.79 -1.75
N ILE A 140 25.11 -12.28 -1.79
CA ILE A 140 25.42 -10.90 -2.22
C ILE A 140 24.96 -10.60 -3.64
N GLU A 141 25.19 -11.51 -4.60
CA GLU A 141 24.80 -11.26 -5.99
C GLU A 141 23.28 -11.16 -6.17
N LYS A 142 22.49 -12.00 -5.47
CA LYS A 142 21.02 -11.88 -5.47
C LYS A 142 20.51 -10.62 -4.76
N ALA A 143 21.24 -10.17 -3.74
CA ALA A 143 20.94 -8.89 -3.09
C ALA A 143 21.11 -7.74 -4.08
N LYS A 144 22.23 -7.73 -4.83
CA LYS A 144 22.48 -6.73 -5.88
C LYS A 144 21.41 -6.76 -6.96
N GLU A 145 21.05 -7.94 -7.49
CA GLU A 145 19.97 -8.07 -8.48
C GLU A 145 18.67 -7.43 -7.97
N SER A 146 18.33 -7.66 -6.70
CA SER A 146 17.11 -7.11 -6.10
C SER A 146 17.14 -5.58 -6.00
N TYR A 147 18.29 -5.00 -5.61
CA TYR A 147 18.45 -3.54 -5.55
C TYR A 147 18.53 -2.92 -6.95
N GLN A 148 19.20 -3.56 -7.90
CA GLN A 148 19.29 -3.12 -9.30
C GLN A 148 17.91 -3.11 -9.96
N MET A 149 17.07 -4.10 -9.70
CA MET A 149 15.66 -4.06 -10.12
C MET A 149 14.93 -2.82 -9.59
N VAL A 150 15.26 -2.34 -8.38
CA VAL A 150 14.64 -1.12 -7.84
C VAL A 150 15.06 0.12 -8.65
N THR A 151 16.35 0.24 -8.97
CA THR A 151 16.89 1.36 -9.75
C THR A 151 16.37 1.36 -11.19
N ASP A 152 16.28 0.18 -11.81
CA ASP A 152 15.96 0.04 -13.23
C ASP A 152 14.46 0.19 -13.51
N ILE A 153 13.60 -0.37 -12.65
CA ILE A 153 12.15 -0.41 -12.87
C ILE A 153 11.44 0.83 -12.30
N PHE A 154 11.92 1.37 -11.18
CA PHE A 154 11.21 2.41 -10.42
C PHE A 154 11.92 3.75 -10.41
N THR A 155 12.53 4.11 -11.55
CA THR A 155 13.32 5.33 -11.78
C THR A 155 12.67 6.61 -11.26
N LEU A 156 11.34 6.74 -11.34
CA LEU A 156 10.61 7.93 -10.89
C LEU A 156 10.44 8.04 -9.35
N GLN A 157 10.82 7.02 -8.58
CA GLN A 157 10.70 7.00 -7.11
C GLN A 157 12.04 7.33 -6.45
N GLN A 158 12.56 8.53 -6.71
CA GLN A 158 13.94 8.93 -6.35
C GLN A 158 14.38 8.53 -4.93
N LYS A 159 13.51 8.74 -3.93
CA LYS A 159 13.83 8.39 -2.54
C LYS A 159 14.20 6.91 -2.35
N ILE A 160 13.51 5.99 -3.03
CA ILE A 160 13.82 4.57 -2.89
C ILE A 160 14.96 4.14 -3.83
N VAL A 161 15.08 4.79 -4.99
CA VAL A 161 16.18 4.58 -5.93
C VAL A 161 17.51 4.93 -5.27
N ASN A 162 17.64 6.12 -4.67
CA ASN A 162 18.85 6.53 -3.94
C ASN A 162 19.21 5.52 -2.84
N LYS A 163 18.20 5.04 -2.10
CA LYS A 163 18.43 4.02 -1.06
C LYS A 163 18.93 2.69 -1.64
N ALA A 164 18.46 2.31 -2.82
CA ALA A 164 18.94 1.11 -3.51
C ALA A 164 20.38 1.28 -4.01
N GLU A 165 20.73 2.46 -4.54
CA GLU A 165 22.09 2.81 -4.96
C GLU A 165 23.08 2.80 -3.77
N GLU A 166 22.69 3.39 -2.64
CA GLU A 166 23.46 3.32 -1.38
C GLU A 166 23.74 1.87 -0.97
N LYS A 167 22.72 1.00 -1.05
CA LYS A 167 22.86 -0.43 -0.74
C LYS A 167 23.78 -1.14 -1.72
N LEU A 168 23.70 -0.83 -3.01
CA LEU A 168 24.58 -1.39 -4.04
C LEU A 168 26.04 -0.99 -3.80
N GLN A 169 26.28 0.27 -3.42
CA GLN A 169 27.63 0.76 -3.13
C GLN A 169 28.23 0.08 -1.89
N GLN A 170 27.46 -0.03 -0.81
CA GLN A 170 27.88 -0.77 0.40
C GLN A 170 28.28 -2.24 0.10
N LEU A 171 27.61 -2.89 -0.86
CA LEU A 171 27.94 -4.26 -1.26
C LEU A 171 29.18 -4.37 -2.17
N LYS A 172 29.64 -3.26 -2.76
CA LYS A 172 30.90 -3.22 -3.54
C LYS A 172 32.11 -3.00 -2.64
N GLU A 173 31.97 -2.17 -1.62
CA GLU A 173 33.03 -1.81 -0.68
C GLU A 173 33.37 -2.94 0.31
N ASN A 174 32.44 -3.87 0.55
CA ASN A 174 32.62 -5.03 1.43
C ASN A 174 33.14 -6.29 0.70
N LYS A 175 33.71 -6.16 -0.50
CA LYS A 175 34.38 -7.23 -1.25
C LYS A 175 35.89 -7.11 -1.11
#